data_AF-A0A6L6CUX0-F1
#
_entry.id   AF-A0A6L6CUX0-F1
#
_cell.length_a   1.000
_cell.length_b   1.000
_cell.length_c   1.000
_cell.angle_alpha   90.00
_cell.angle_beta   90.00
_cell.angle_gamma   90.00
#
_symmetry.space_group_name_H-M   'P 1'
#
loop_
_entity.id
_entity.type
_entity.pdbx_description
1 polymer ?
#
loop_
_entity_poly.entity_id
_entity_poly.type
_entity_poly.pdbx_seq_one_letter_code
_entity_poly.pdbx_strand_id
1 'polypeptide(L)'
;MSELADLYAVQLSDIAIAQSKHRLSHLPEIELHTSTKNDVASIKKSLDETAARIAAAKKEIADLEVAGHANDAAIARLNKQLKTVIAPREAEALQHEIATCTQQRSQLDDRELVLLESVDLCEREQEQISLQLVHAEQLHTAAAEKLAVAQREENQSLERLVQQRSAQSLVVPASLLGTYEAKRKHRPDGAIAKLSGPTCGACHLDIAQ
;
A
#
# COMPACT_ATOMS: atom_id res chain seq x y z
N MET A 1 1.37 45.84 -35.04
CA MET A 1 2.22 44.63 -35.03
C MET A 1 2.51 44.11 -33.61
N SER A 2 2.49 44.93 -32.56
CA SER A 2 2.67 44.44 -31.18
C SER A 2 1.50 43.57 -30.69
N GLU A 3 0.26 43.95 -30.98
CA GLU A 3 -0.94 43.26 -30.44
C GLU A 3 -1.00 41.76 -30.76
N LEU A 4 -0.59 41.34 -31.96
CA LEU A 4 -0.53 39.92 -32.34
C LEU A 4 0.63 39.19 -31.67
N ALA A 5 1.75 39.87 -31.43
CA ALA A 5 2.87 39.33 -30.68
C ALA A 5 2.52 39.18 -29.19
N ASP A 6 1.81 40.16 -28.62
CA ASP A 6 1.31 40.15 -27.25
C ASP A 6 0.29 39.02 -27.04
N LEU A 7 -0.64 38.85 -27.99
CA LEU A 7 -1.59 37.73 -27.98
C LEU A 7 -0.88 36.36 -28.13
N TYR A 8 0.15 36.28 -28.98
CA TYR A 8 0.94 35.06 -29.10
C TYR A 8 1.68 34.74 -27.79
N ALA A 9 2.15 35.76 -27.05
CA ALA A 9 2.77 35.57 -25.74
C ALA A 9 1.77 34.99 -24.72
N VAL A 10 0.52 35.49 -24.70
CA VAL A 10 -0.57 34.91 -23.88
C VAL A 10 -0.76 33.44 -24.21
N GLN A 11 -0.79 33.08 -25.50
CA GLN A 11 -0.92 31.68 -25.91
C GLN A 11 0.22 30.81 -25.40
N LEU A 12 1.47 31.28 -25.49
CA LEU A 12 2.62 30.51 -24.99
C LEU A 12 2.50 30.24 -23.48
N SER A 13 2.07 31.24 -22.70
CA SER A 13 1.81 31.03 -21.27
C SER A 13 0.64 30.07 -21.03
N ASP A 14 -0.42 30.15 -21.83
CA ASP A 14 -1.57 29.24 -21.74
C ASP A 14 -1.20 27.77 -22.06
N ILE A 15 -0.30 27.53 -23.01
CA ILE A 15 0.27 26.20 -23.31
C ILE A 15 1.15 25.74 -22.16
N ALA A 16 2.05 26.60 -21.66
CA ALA A 16 2.93 26.27 -20.53
C ALA A 16 2.14 25.93 -19.25
N ILE A 17 1.04 26.66 -18.98
CA ILE A 17 0.10 26.38 -17.89
C ILE A 17 -0.53 24.99 -18.07
N ALA A 18 -0.99 24.64 -19.27
CA ALA A 18 -1.58 23.34 -19.54
C ALA A 18 -0.56 22.20 -19.33
N GLN A 19 0.66 22.38 -19.82
CA GLN A 19 1.75 21.42 -19.61
C GLN A 19 2.13 21.28 -18.13
N SER A 20 2.17 22.40 -17.38
CA SER A 20 2.43 22.40 -15.93
C SER A 20 1.36 21.64 -15.15
N LYS A 21 0.08 21.89 -15.46
CA LYS A 21 -1.03 21.13 -14.87
C LYS A 21 -0.95 19.64 -15.20
N HIS A 22 -0.59 19.30 -16.44
CA HIS A 22 -0.38 17.91 -16.83
C HIS A 22 0.77 17.27 -16.03
N ARG A 23 1.92 17.95 -15.91
CA ARG A 23 3.05 17.47 -15.09
C ARG A 23 2.65 17.24 -13.64
N LEU A 24 1.93 18.17 -13.01
CA LEU A 24 1.41 18.04 -11.64
C LEU A 24 0.61 16.75 -11.44
N SER A 25 -0.21 16.36 -12.41
CA SER A 25 -0.99 15.10 -12.36
C SER A 25 -0.20 13.83 -12.68
N HIS A 26 1.02 13.96 -13.24
CA HIS A 26 1.85 12.85 -13.71
C HIS A 26 3.29 12.93 -13.15
N LEU A 27 3.45 13.50 -11.96
CA LEU A 27 4.75 13.55 -11.30
C LEU A 27 5.26 12.12 -11.06
N PRO A 28 6.53 11.79 -11.41
CA PRO A 28 7.07 10.45 -11.21
C PRO A 28 7.07 10.04 -9.73
N GLU A 29 7.13 11.00 -8.80
CA GLU A 29 7.04 10.77 -7.36
C GLU A 29 5.69 10.18 -6.93
N ILE A 30 4.62 10.33 -7.72
CA ILE A 30 3.30 9.74 -7.44
C ILE A 30 3.39 8.22 -7.47
N GLU A 31 4.09 7.66 -8.45
CA GLU A 31 4.26 6.21 -8.58
C GLU A 31 5.07 5.65 -7.42
N LEU A 32 6.18 6.28 -7.06
CA LEU A 32 6.99 5.89 -5.91
C LEU A 32 6.22 5.98 -4.58
N HIS A 33 5.47 7.06 -4.37
CA HIS A 33 4.64 7.21 -3.17
C HIS A 33 3.53 6.14 -3.11
N THR A 34 2.92 5.82 -4.25
CA THR A 34 1.88 4.78 -4.34
C THR A 34 2.45 3.38 -4.11
N SER A 35 3.61 3.07 -4.70
CA SER A 35 4.28 1.78 -4.50
C SER A 35 4.64 1.56 -3.03
N THR A 36 5.34 2.52 -2.41
CA THR A 36 5.74 2.43 -1.00
C THR A 36 4.55 2.34 -0.05
N LYS A 37 3.44 3.00 -0.36
CA LYS A 37 2.18 2.87 0.40
C LYS A 37 1.63 1.44 0.34
N ASN A 38 1.64 0.84 -0.85
CA ASN A 38 1.18 -0.53 -1.04
C ASN A 38 2.11 -1.53 -0.34
N ASP A 39 3.42 -1.30 -0.38
CA ASP A 39 4.41 -2.11 0.34
C ASP A 39 4.12 -2.11 1.85
N VAL A 40 3.96 -0.94 2.46
CA VAL A 40 3.57 -0.81 3.88
C VAL A 40 2.27 -1.55 4.17
N ALA A 41 1.24 -1.41 3.32
CA ALA A 41 -0.04 -2.09 3.52
C ALA A 41 0.09 -3.62 3.46
N SER A 42 0.88 -4.14 2.52
CA SER A 42 1.15 -5.57 2.37
C SER A 42 1.92 -6.15 3.56
N ILE A 43 2.93 -5.44 4.06
CA ILE A 43 3.72 -5.87 5.22
C ILE A 43 2.84 -5.88 6.48
N LYS A 44 1.97 -4.88 6.67
CA LYS A 44 1.00 -4.87 7.78
C LYS A 44 0.06 -6.07 7.72
N LYS A 45 -0.43 -6.42 6.52
CA LYS A 45 -1.25 -7.61 6.32
C LYS A 45 -0.51 -8.90 6.72
N SER A 46 0.76 -9.04 6.33
CA SER A 46 1.59 -10.19 6.74
C SER A 46 1.79 -10.23 8.26
N LEU A 47 1.96 -9.08 8.92
CA LEU A 47 2.09 -8.99 10.37
C LEU A 47 0.81 -9.46 11.08
N ASP A 48 -0.36 -9.03 10.59
CA ASP A 48 -1.66 -9.45 11.12
C ASP A 48 -1.91 -10.94 10.92
N GLU A 49 -1.54 -11.50 9.76
CA GLU A 49 -1.64 -12.94 9.46
C GLU A 49 -0.75 -13.77 10.39
N THR A 50 0.50 -13.35 10.62
CA THR A 50 1.42 -14.02 11.55
C THR A 50 0.93 -13.92 12.98
N ALA A 51 0.41 -12.76 13.41
CA ALA A 51 -0.18 -12.59 14.73
C ALA A 51 -1.40 -13.51 14.94
N ALA A 52 -2.25 -13.67 13.91
CA ALA A 52 -3.39 -14.58 13.96
C ALA A 52 -2.94 -16.05 14.07
N ARG A 53 -1.88 -16.45 13.35
CA ARG A 53 -1.29 -17.80 13.46
C ARG A 53 -0.77 -18.07 14.87
N ILE A 54 -0.06 -17.11 15.47
CA ILE A 54 0.44 -17.22 16.86
C ILE A 54 -0.73 -17.37 17.84
N ALA A 55 -1.75 -16.52 17.72
CA ALA A 55 -2.92 -16.57 18.60
C ALA A 55 -3.68 -17.90 18.48
N ALA A 56 -3.85 -18.42 17.27
CA ALA A 56 -4.48 -19.72 17.03
C ALA A 56 -3.68 -20.87 17.65
N ALA A 57 -2.36 -20.90 17.46
CA ALA A 57 -1.48 -21.93 18.03
C ALA A 57 -1.47 -21.87 19.57
N LYS A 58 -1.38 -20.68 20.17
CA LYS A 58 -1.46 -20.50 21.63
C LYS A 58 -2.81 -20.97 22.21
N LYS A 59 -3.89 -20.76 21.47
CA LYS A 59 -5.20 -21.29 21.86
C LYS A 59 -5.22 -22.82 21.81
N GLU A 60 -4.71 -23.42 20.74
CA GLU A 60 -4.64 -24.88 20.61
C GLU A 60 -3.78 -25.50 21.73
N ILE A 61 -2.65 -24.88 22.08
CA ILE A 61 -1.83 -25.28 23.24
C ILE A 61 -2.66 -25.29 24.53
N ALA A 62 -3.39 -24.21 24.83
CA ALA A 62 -4.23 -24.16 26.03
C ALA A 62 -5.32 -25.24 26.04
N ASP A 63 -5.93 -25.54 24.88
CA ASP A 63 -6.92 -26.60 24.75
C ASP A 63 -6.29 -28.00 24.99
N LEU A 64 -5.05 -28.22 24.51
CA LEU A 64 -4.28 -29.45 24.74
C LEU A 64 -3.88 -29.63 26.20
N GLU A 65 -3.44 -28.56 26.88
CA GLU A 65 -3.10 -28.57 28.32
C GLU A 65 -4.31 -29.01 29.16
N VAL A 66 -5.50 -28.46 28.86
CA VAL A 66 -6.76 -28.85 29.53
C VAL A 66 -7.08 -30.33 29.28
N ALA A 67 -6.94 -30.81 28.05
CA ALA A 67 -7.14 -32.22 27.72
C ALA A 67 -6.10 -33.13 28.40
N GLY A 68 -4.86 -32.66 28.53
CA GLY A 68 -3.78 -33.34 29.23
C GLY A 68 -4.10 -33.52 30.70
N HIS A 69 -4.50 -32.45 31.38
CA HIS A 69 -4.93 -32.50 32.79
C HIS A 69 -6.15 -33.40 33.01
N ALA A 70 -7.09 -33.45 32.07
CA ALA A 70 -8.22 -34.38 32.15
C ALA A 70 -7.77 -35.85 32.08
N ASN A 71 -6.79 -36.16 31.22
CA ASN A 71 -6.17 -37.49 31.17
C ASN A 71 -5.41 -37.82 32.46
N ASP A 72 -4.63 -36.89 32.99
CA ASP A 72 -3.91 -37.08 34.27
C ASP A 72 -4.88 -37.39 35.42
N ALA A 73 -6.00 -36.66 35.49
CA ALA A 73 -7.05 -36.90 36.48
C ALA A 73 -7.73 -38.28 36.29
N ALA A 74 -7.95 -38.71 35.05
CA ALA A 74 -8.50 -40.03 34.74
C ALA A 74 -7.53 -41.15 35.14
N ILE A 75 -6.24 -41.01 34.79
CA ILE A 75 -5.17 -41.94 35.17
C ILE A 75 -5.08 -42.06 36.69
N ALA A 76 -5.11 -40.94 37.42
CA ALA A 76 -5.07 -40.94 38.88
C ALA A 76 -6.28 -41.68 39.49
N ARG A 77 -7.48 -41.45 38.95
CA ARG A 77 -8.71 -42.13 39.39
C ARG A 77 -8.66 -43.63 39.12
N LEU A 78 -8.28 -44.05 37.91
CA LEU A 78 -8.18 -45.45 37.53
C LEU A 78 -7.11 -46.18 38.35
N ASN A 79 -5.96 -45.56 38.59
CA ASN A 79 -4.92 -46.10 39.48
C ASN A 79 -5.42 -46.30 40.91
N LYS A 80 -6.28 -45.40 41.42
CA LYS A 80 -6.90 -45.57 42.74
C LYS A 80 -7.86 -46.76 42.77
N GLN A 81 -8.66 -46.95 41.72
CA GLN A 81 -9.58 -48.09 41.58
C GLN A 81 -8.82 -49.42 41.46
N LEU A 82 -7.74 -49.45 40.69
CA LEU A 82 -6.90 -50.64 40.50
C LEU A 82 -6.31 -51.16 41.82
N LYS A 83 -6.00 -50.27 42.78
CA LYS A 83 -5.50 -50.67 44.12
C LYS A 83 -6.55 -51.37 44.99
N THR A 84 -7.83 -51.22 44.66
CA THR A 84 -8.95 -51.77 45.45
C THR A 84 -9.61 -52.99 44.80
N VAL A 85 -9.30 -53.26 43.53
CA VAL A 85 -9.92 -54.35 42.77
C VAL A 85 -9.31 -55.70 43.16
N ILE A 86 -10.16 -56.72 43.28
CA ILE A 86 -9.75 -58.08 43.69
C ILE A 86 -9.88 -59.05 42.50
N ALA A 87 -10.84 -58.80 41.61
CA ALA A 87 -11.08 -59.64 40.44
C ALA A 87 -9.98 -59.43 39.38
N PRO A 88 -9.25 -60.50 38.99
CA PRO A 88 -8.14 -60.38 38.03
C PRO A 88 -8.54 -59.78 36.68
N ARG A 89 -9.71 -60.17 36.16
CA ARG A 89 -10.22 -59.67 34.88
C ARG A 89 -10.55 -58.17 34.92
N GLU A 90 -11.04 -57.67 36.05
CA GLU A 90 -11.32 -56.23 36.22
C GLU A 90 -10.02 -55.43 36.37
N ALA A 91 -9.00 -56.01 37.02
CA ALA A 91 -7.67 -55.43 37.09
C ALA A 91 -7.03 -55.27 35.69
N GLU A 92 -7.11 -56.30 34.84
CA GLU A 92 -6.63 -56.25 33.46
C GLU A 92 -7.34 -55.16 32.65
N ALA A 93 -8.68 -55.06 32.78
CA ALA A 93 -9.44 -54.01 32.10
C ALA A 93 -9.00 -52.59 32.53
N LEU A 94 -8.85 -52.35 33.85
CA LEU A 94 -8.38 -51.08 34.37
C LEU A 94 -6.95 -50.75 33.91
N GLN A 95 -6.05 -51.74 33.83
CA GLN A 95 -4.69 -51.56 33.30
C GLN A 95 -4.71 -51.15 31.83
N HIS A 96 -5.57 -51.75 31.00
CA HIS A 96 -5.75 -51.36 29.60
C HIS A 96 -6.28 -49.93 29.45
N GLU A 97 -7.26 -49.53 30.27
CA GLU A 97 -7.76 -48.16 30.29
C GLU A 97 -6.67 -47.16 30.70
N ILE A 98 -5.89 -47.45 31.74
CA ILE A 98 -4.74 -46.62 32.17
C ILE A 98 -3.73 -46.49 31.05
N ALA A 99 -3.39 -47.58 30.36
CA ALA A 99 -2.44 -47.56 29.26
C ALA A 99 -2.94 -46.68 28.11
N THR A 100 -4.25 -46.75 27.80
CA THR A 100 -4.89 -45.93 26.78
C THR A 100 -4.84 -44.44 27.14
N CYS A 101 -5.23 -44.07 28.35
CA CYS A 101 -5.16 -42.67 28.81
C CYS A 101 -3.71 -42.15 28.85
N THR A 102 -2.75 -43.00 29.24
CA THR A 102 -1.32 -42.64 29.26
C THR A 102 -0.79 -42.38 27.84
N GLN A 103 -1.18 -43.22 26.88
CA GLN A 103 -0.82 -43.02 25.47
C GLN A 103 -1.45 -41.72 24.93
N GLN A 104 -2.71 -41.45 25.25
CA GLN A 104 -3.38 -40.20 24.86
C GLN A 104 -2.68 -38.99 25.47
N ARG A 105 -2.28 -39.04 26.75
CA ARG A 105 -1.53 -37.96 27.41
C ARG A 105 -0.21 -37.68 26.68
N SER A 106 0.55 -38.72 26.37
CA SER A 106 1.81 -38.59 25.62
C SER A 106 1.62 -37.96 24.24
N GLN A 107 0.57 -38.35 23.51
CA GLN A 107 0.26 -37.79 22.19
C GLN A 107 -0.12 -36.31 22.27
N LEU A 108 -0.80 -35.89 23.34
CA LEU A 108 -1.13 -34.47 23.58
C LEU A 108 0.15 -33.68 23.88
N ASP A 109 1.06 -34.20 24.71
CA ASP A 109 2.35 -33.56 25.01
C ASP A 109 3.21 -33.41 23.75
N ASP A 110 3.31 -34.44 22.93
CA ASP A 110 4.05 -34.40 21.66
C ASP A 110 3.48 -33.31 20.72
N ARG A 111 2.14 -33.20 20.66
CA ARG A 111 1.47 -32.18 19.85
C ARG A 111 1.70 -30.77 20.40
N GLU A 112 1.66 -30.60 21.72
CA GLU A 112 1.92 -29.34 22.41
C GLU A 112 3.33 -28.84 22.12
N LEU A 113 4.34 -29.71 22.24
CA LEU A 113 5.74 -29.39 21.93
C LEU A 113 5.90 -28.89 20.49
N VAL A 114 5.29 -29.55 19.52
CA VAL A 114 5.32 -29.13 18.10
C VAL A 114 4.67 -27.75 17.91
N LEU A 115 3.59 -27.45 18.63
CA LEU A 115 2.95 -26.14 18.55
C LEU A 115 3.77 -25.05 19.22
N LEU A 116 4.44 -25.33 20.33
CA LEU A 116 5.36 -24.41 20.99
C LEU A 116 6.51 -24.03 20.05
N GLU A 117 7.12 -25.01 19.38
CA GLU A 117 8.14 -24.76 18.36
C GLU A 117 7.58 -23.92 17.19
N SER A 118 6.35 -24.18 16.76
CA SER A 118 5.69 -23.39 15.72
C SER A 118 5.44 -21.94 16.18
N VAL A 119 5.07 -21.72 17.43
CA VAL A 119 4.88 -20.37 18.00
C VAL A 119 6.21 -19.63 17.98
N ASP A 120 7.28 -20.24 18.48
CA ASP A 120 8.63 -19.64 18.49
C ASP A 120 9.10 -19.24 17.08
N LEU A 121 8.83 -20.07 16.07
CA LEU A 121 9.14 -19.74 14.67
C LEU A 121 8.31 -18.56 14.16
N CYS A 122 7.01 -18.54 14.45
CA CYS A 122 6.12 -17.44 14.03
C CYS A 122 6.47 -16.13 14.75
N GLU A 123 6.88 -16.17 16.03
CA GLU A 123 7.30 -14.98 16.77
C GLU A 123 8.59 -14.38 16.19
N ARG A 124 9.57 -15.21 15.82
CA ARG A 124 10.77 -14.75 15.10
C ARG A 124 10.43 -14.17 13.72
N GLU A 125 9.50 -14.80 12.99
CA GLU A 125 8.98 -14.28 11.72
C GLU A 125 8.30 -12.91 11.93
N GLN A 126 7.49 -12.78 12.98
CA GLN A 126 6.81 -11.53 13.34
C GLN A 126 7.82 -10.41 13.64
N GLU A 127 8.89 -10.71 14.39
CA GLU A 127 9.97 -9.76 14.66
C GLU A 127 10.65 -9.29 13.37
N GLN A 128 10.95 -10.20 12.44
CA GLN A 128 11.55 -9.86 11.15
C GLN A 128 10.63 -8.98 10.29
N ILE A 129 9.33 -9.32 10.21
CA ILE A 129 8.33 -8.52 9.49
C ILE A 129 8.19 -7.13 10.14
N SER A 130 8.27 -7.04 11.47
CA SER A 130 8.19 -5.75 12.17
C SER A 130 9.37 -4.83 11.81
N LEU A 131 10.58 -5.37 11.66
CA LEU A 131 11.75 -4.61 11.22
C LEU A 131 11.60 -4.15 9.75
N GLN A 132 11.07 -5.02 8.89
CA GLN A 132 10.74 -4.66 7.51
C GLN A 132 9.69 -3.54 7.45
N LEU A 133 8.71 -3.57 8.34
CA LEU A 133 7.68 -2.54 8.42
C LEU A 133 8.28 -1.17 8.77
N VAL A 134 9.16 -1.11 9.77
CA VAL A 134 9.85 0.13 10.15
C VAL A 134 10.60 0.71 8.95
N HIS A 135 11.33 -0.13 8.20
CA HIS A 135 12.05 0.31 7.01
C HIS A 135 11.10 0.79 5.90
N ALA A 136 10.02 0.06 5.64
CA ALA A 136 9.03 0.44 4.63
C ALA A 136 8.33 1.77 4.98
N GLU A 137 8.02 2.00 6.25
CA GLU A 137 7.43 3.27 6.71
C GLU A 137 8.40 4.46 6.56
N GLN A 138 9.71 4.25 6.78
CA GLN A 138 10.73 5.26 6.49
C GLN A 138 10.80 5.59 5.00
N LEU A 139 10.81 4.57 4.13
CA LEU A 139 10.80 4.75 2.67
C LEU A 139 9.52 5.47 2.21
N HIS A 140 8.37 5.11 2.76
CA HIS A 140 7.10 5.76 2.46
C HIS A 140 7.09 7.24 2.87
N THR A 141 7.63 7.55 4.05
CA THR A 141 7.77 8.94 4.54
C THR A 141 8.66 9.74 3.60
N ALA A 142 9.83 9.20 3.24
CA ALA A 142 10.74 9.86 2.29
C ALA A 142 10.12 10.05 0.90
N ALA A 143 9.33 9.08 0.41
CA ALA A 143 8.60 9.21 -0.85
C ALA A 143 7.51 10.29 -0.79
N ALA A 144 6.77 10.37 0.33
CA ALA A 144 5.77 11.41 0.57
C ALA A 144 6.40 12.82 0.60
N GLU A 145 7.56 12.96 1.25
CA GLU A 145 8.31 14.23 1.27
C GLU A 145 8.77 14.64 -0.13
N LYS A 146 9.33 13.72 -0.91
CA LYS A 146 9.73 13.98 -2.30
C LYS A 146 8.55 14.43 -3.15
N LEU A 147 7.41 13.75 -3.06
CA LEU A 147 6.19 14.13 -3.76
C LEU A 147 5.71 15.53 -3.35
N ALA A 148 5.71 15.83 -2.06
CA ALA A 148 5.28 17.13 -1.55
C ALA A 148 6.20 18.28 -2.03
N VAL A 149 7.51 18.04 -2.11
CA VAL A 149 8.48 19.00 -2.67
C VAL A 149 8.22 19.22 -4.16
N ALA A 150 8.14 18.14 -4.96
CA ALA A 150 7.90 18.23 -6.40
C ALA A 150 6.57 18.94 -6.73
N GLN A 151 5.50 18.63 -5.98
CA GLN A 151 4.22 19.31 -6.11
C GLN A 151 4.32 20.81 -5.76
N ARG A 152 5.06 21.16 -4.71
CA ARG A 152 5.25 22.57 -4.32
C ARG A 152 6.00 23.35 -5.39
N GLU A 153 7.08 22.79 -5.93
CA GLU A 153 7.88 23.42 -6.97
C GLU A 153 7.09 23.63 -8.26
N GLU A 154 6.34 22.61 -8.72
CA GLU A 154 5.52 22.74 -9.92
C GLU A 154 4.33 23.68 -9.71
N ASN A 155 3.71 23.71 -8.51
CA ASN A 155 2.68 24.69 -8.19
C ASN A 155 3.20 26.13 -8.17
N GLN A 156 4.40 26.37 -7.61
CA GLN A 156 5.03 27.70 -7.68
C GLN A 156 5.37 28.11 -9.11
N SER A 157 5.75 27.16 -9.97
CA SER A 157 5.92 27.39 -11.40
C SER A 157 4.60 27.77 -12.07
N LEU A 158 3.54 27.03 -11.78
CA LEU A 158 2.19 27.27 -12.27
C LEU A 158 1.66 28.66 -11.87
N GLU A 159 1.83 29.06 -10.60
CA GLU A 159 1.44 30.37 -10.11
C GLU A 159 2.14 31.51 -10.87
N ARG A 160 3.46 31.39 -11.08
CA ARG A 160 4.23 32.37 -11.88
C ARG A 160 3.71 32.45 -13.32
N LEU A 161 3.44 31.31 -13.95
CA LEU A 161 2.89 31.28 -15.31
C LEU A 161 1.49 31.91 -15.40
N VAL A 162 0.64 31.69 -14.39
CA VAL A 162 -0.69 32.31 -14.31
C VAL A 162 -0.58 33.83 -14.13
N GLN A 163 0.31 34.30 -13.25
CA GLN A 163 0.56 35.73 -13.07
C GLN A 163 1.11 36.37 -14.36
N GLN A 164 2.05 35.71 -15.02
CA GLN A 164 2.59 36.15 -16.32
C GLN A 164 1.49 36.25 -17.38
N ARG A 165 0.64 35.21 -17.52
CA ARG A 165 -0.49 35.20 -18.44
C ARG A 165 -1.44 36.36 -18.14
N SER A 166 -1.73 36.61 -16.87
CA SER A 166 -2.58 37.74 -16.44
C SER A 166 -1.99 39.07 -16.86
N ALA A 167 -0.71 39.32 -16.59
CA ALA A 167 -0.04 40.56 -16.96
C ALA A 167 0.01 40.77 -18.48
N GLN A 168 0.31 39.72 -19.26
CA GLN A 168 0.31 39.77 -20.72
C GLN A 168 -1.08 40.07 -21.29
N SER A 169 -2.15 39.56 -20.66
CA SER A 169 -3.51 39.79 -21.14
C SER A 169 -3.97 41.25 -21.01
N LEU A 170 -3.35 42.05 -20.14
CA LEU A 170 -3.73 43.47 -19.92
C LEU A 170 -3.40 44.37 -21.12
N VAL A 171 -2.42 44.00 -21.94
CA VAL A 171 -1.98 44.79 -23.10
C VAL A 171 -2.62 44.31 -24.41
N VAL A 172 -3.43 43.25 -24.37
CA VAL A 172 -4.12 42.68 -25.54
C VAL A 172 -5.53 43.29 -25.64
N PRO A 173 -5.96 43.79 -26.82
CA PRO A 173 -7.33 44.28 -27.02
C PRO A 173 -8.38 43.20 -26.68
N ALA A 174 -9.42 43.58 -25.93
CA ALA A 174 -10.43 42.65 -25.41
C ALA A 174 -11.15 41.84 -26.51
N SER A 175 -11.43 42.45 -27.67
CA SER A 175 -12.06 41.78 -28.81
C SER A 175 -11.17 40.68 -29.40
N LEU A 176 -9.86 40.94 -29.47
CA LEU A 176 -8.86 39.99 -29.97
C LEU A 176 -8.66 38.84 -28.98
N LEU A 177 -8.54 39.15 -27.68
CA LEU A 177 -8.44 38.14 -26.62
C LEU A 177 -9.69 37.25 -26.58
N GLY A 178 -10.90 37.83 -26.70
CA GLY A 178 -12.15 37.06 -26.73
C GLY A 178 -12.23 36.10 -27.93
N THR A 179 -11.75 36.54 -29.10
CA THR A 179 -11.67 35.68 -30.30
C THR A 179 -10.69 34.52 -30.07
N TYR A 180 -9.55 34.79 -29.45
CA TYR A 180 -8.56 33.79 -29.08
C TYR A 180 -9.14 32.76 -28.09
N GLU A 181 -9.76 33.23 -27.00
CA GLU A 181 -10.32 32.35 -25.97
C GLU A 181 -11.43 31.45 -26.51
N ALA A 182 -12.29 31.97 -27.40
CA ALA A 182 -13.31 31.17 -28.09
C ALA A 182 -12.68 30.06 -28.94
N LYS A 183 -11.60 30.34 -29.67
CA LYS A 183 -10.90 29.34 -30.50
C LYS A 183 -10.10 28.34 -29.67
N ARG A 184 -9.45 28.78 -28.60
CA ARG A 184 -8.62 27.93 -27.72
C ARG A 184 -9.43 26.81 -27.07
N LYS A 185 -10.72 27.02 -26.75
CA LYS A 185 -11.61 25.98 -26.20
C LYS A 185 -11.62 24.69 -27.02
N HIS A 186 -11.42 24.79 -28.33
CA HIS A 186 -11.41 23.67 -29.26
C HIS A 186 -10.00 23.30 -29.75
N ARG A 187 -8.96 23.97 -29.24
CA ARG A 187 -7.55 23.80 -29.66
C ARG A 187 -6.60 23.94 -28.46
N PRO A 188 -6.39 22.85 -27.69
CA PRO A 188 -5.51 22.87 -26.53
C PRO A 188 -4.05 23.15 -26.90
N ASP A 189 -3.61 22.79 -28.11
CA ASP A 189 -2.24 22.96 -28.61
C ASP A 189 -1.93 24.40 -29.07
N GLY A 190 -2.94 25.28 -29.08
CA GLY A 190 -2.84 26.67 -29.50
C GLY A 190 -3.84 27.05 -30.60
N ALA A 191 -4.32 28.29 -30.55
CA ALA A 191 -5.25 28.87 -31.53
C ALA A 191 -4.57 29.79 -32.56
N ILE A 192 -3.28 30.10 -32.39
CA ILE A 192 -2.48 31.03 -33.17
C ILE A 192 -1.24 30.28 -33.67
N ALA A 193 -0.95 30.40 -34.96
CA ALA A 193 0.22 29.81 -35.58
C ALA A 193 1.10 30.91 -36.19
N LYS A 194 2.42 30.79 -36.05
CA LYS A 194 3.35 31.58 -36.85
C LYS A 194 3.44 30.97 -38.26
N LEU A 195 3.64 31.82 -39.26
CA LEU A 195 4.00 31.37 -40.59
C LEU A 195 5.51 31.17 -40.67
N SER A 196 5.93 30.05 -41.26
CA SER A 196 7.32 29.80 -41.61
C SER A 196 7.41 29.76 -43.13
N GLY A 197 7.74 30.90 -43.74
CA GLY A 197 7.56 31.07 -45.19
C GLY A 197 6.07 30.94 -45.58
N PRO A 198 5.73 30.16 -46.61
CA PRO A 198 4.34 29.96 -47.02
C PRO A 198 3.62 28.88 -46.20
N THR A 199 4.30 28.22 -45.26
CA THR A 199 3.75 27.11 -44.48
C THR A 199 3.15 27.56 -43.14
N CYS A 200 1.97 27.01 -42.80
CA CYS A 200 1.34 27.18 -41.50
C CYS A 200 2.11 26.43 -40.39
N GLY A 201 2.53 27.12 -39.34
CA GLY A 201 3.29 26.52 -38.23
C GLY A 201 2.51 25.60 -37.29
N ALA A 202 1.17 25.48 -37.44
CA ALA A 202 0.35 24.60 -36.62
C ALA A 202 -0.05 23.29 -37.32
N CYS A 203 -0.42 23.35 -38.61
CA CYS A 203 -0.80 22.16 -39.38
C CYS A 203 0.24 21.72 -40.41
N HIS A 204 1.30 22.51 -40.61
CA HIS A 204 2.36 22.27 -41.59
C HIS A 204 1.90 22.20 -43.05
N LEU A 205 0.70 22.67 -43.36
CA LEU A 205 0.23 22.84 -44.74
C LEU A 205 0.75 24.15 -45.34
N ASP A 206 1.06 24.10 -46.63
CA ASP A 206 1.35 25.27 -47.44
C ASP A 206 0.06 26.08 -47.67
N ILE A 207 0.14 27.39 -47.50
CA ILE A 207 -0.98 28.33 -47.63
C ILE A 207 -1.08 28.87 -49.06
N ALA A 208 -0.02 28.71 -49.86
CA ALA A 208 0.04 29.22 -51.24
C ALA A 208 -0.67 28.33 -52.28
N GLN A 209 -1.75 27.62 -51.90
CA GLN A 209 -2.63 26.93 -52.85
C GLN A 209 -3.70 27.85 -53.41
#